data_AF-A0A0T1SBR0-F1
#
_entry.id   AF-A0A0T1SBR0-F1
#
_cell.length_a   1.000
_cell.length_b   1.000
_cell.length_c   1.000
_cell.angle_alpha   90.00
_cell.angle_beta   90.00
_cell.angle_gamma   90.00
#
_symmetry.space_group_name_H-M   'P 1'
#
loop_
_entity.id
_entity.type
_entity.pdbx_description
1 polymer ?
#
loop_
_entity_poly.entity_id
_entity_poly.type
_entity_poly.pdbx_seq_one_letter_code
_entity_poly.pdbx_strand_id
1 'polypeptide(L)'
;MLAGPTYGDDKPTHRRQFYWPSCYTPDTEQEEHMNYLRLPARLLASESLPGVSEALGNMDGWLLRDGAHWLVTRHEGTITTSRISTDHSQVVADRTTWPAPAADGSDTYCSPLPDGALATITREAVTVQEPDGTVRWERRHRDWQHSPEASGACTPDPAGRVLLATMAGPLGADGLSKGDICRALDLDTGEVLAERVLQSFSATYAFQQFPVARSEVLLTASMGQDGTQCLLIAYTAGRLDARPAGTAEEPYVGLGTDGVLVSQDVGGGYLCRTQEGVDDVVIEAGDVLPDEWVFVGYTPGFVDDRRILVAAAEEQWAEEGTHLLLDAHTLRPLAELNYPQTPGVCAVPIGDGTWLSADGETVMRWTTA
;
A
#
# COMPACT_ATOMS: atom_id res chain seq x y z
N MET A 1 -39.47 32.13 18.28
CA MET A 1 -39.64 30.99 19.20
C MET A 1 -40.45 29.94 18.45
N LEU A 2 -39.78 28.93 17.90
CA LEU A 2 -40.29 27.61 17.55
C LEU A 2 -39.07 26.83 17.05
N ALA A 3 -38.64 25.88 17.88
CA ALA A 3 -37.50 25.01 17.66
C ALA A 3 -37.89 23.91 16.65
N GLY A 4 -37.03 23.71 15.66
CA GLY A 4 -37.05 22.53 14.79
C GLY A 4 -36.05 21.49 15.31
N PRO A 5 -36.29 20.19 15.08
CA PRO A 5 -35.58 19.12 15.77
C PRO A 5 -34.15 18.95 15.24
N THR A 6 -33.23 18.75 16.18
CA THR A 6 -31.88 18.24 15.99
C THR A 6 -31.96 16.77 15.56
N TYR A 7 -31.57 16.46 14.33
CA TYR A 7 -31.20 15.11 13.94
C TYR A 7 -29.81 14.81 14.53
N GLY A 8 -29.72 13.71 15.28
CA GLY A 8 -28.46 13.22 15.84
C GLY A 8 -27.54 12.71 14.72
N ASP A 9 -26.30 13.19 14.75
CA ASP A 9 -25.18 12.62 14.02
C ASP A 9 -24.76 11.31 14.72
N ASP A 10 -25.31 10.20 14.25
CA ASP A 10 -24.64 8.89 14.32
C ASP A 10 -24.39 8.47 12.86
N LYS A 11 -23.24 8.88 12.31
CA LYS A 11 -22.78 8.41 11.00
C LYS A 11 -21.92 7.17 11.21
N PRO A 12 -22.28 6.00 10.66
CA PRO A 12 -21.30 4.95 10.43
C PRO A 12 -20.28 5.48 9.41
N THR A 13 -19.00 5.22 9.65
CA THR A 13 -17.89 5.48 8.74
C THR A 13 -18.15 4.76 7.42
N HIS A 14 -18.71 5.47 6.44
CA HIS A 14 -18.88 4.97 5.08
C HIS A 14 -17.50 4.78 4.44
N ARG A 15 -16.97 3.55 4.48
CA ARG A 15 -16.04 3.06 3.46
C ARG A 15 -16.78 3.17 2.12
N ARG A 16 -16.30 4.05 1.23
CA ARG A 16 -16.95 4.31 -0.06
C ARG A 16 -16.75 3.11 -0.99
N GLN A 17 -17.85 2.68 -1.58
CA GLN A 17 -18.01 1.46 -2.37
C GLN A 17 -17.58 1.70 -3.83
N PHE A 18 -16.80 0.77 -4.38
CA PHE A 18 -16.65 0.58 -5.82
C PHE A 18 -17.32 -0.74 -6.18
N TYR A 19 -18.44 -0.68 -6.92
CA TYR A 19 -19.23 -1.85 -7.30
C TYR A 19 -18.79 -2.30 -8.70
N TRP A 20 -18.12 -3.45 -8.81
CA TRP A 20 -17.87 -4.12 -10.08
C TRP A 20 -18.89 -5.25 -10.26
N PRO A 21 -19.64 -5.31 -11.37
CA PRO A 21 -20.49 -6.46 -11.65
C PRO A 21 -19.63 -7.63 -12.16
N SER A 22 -19.39 -8.62 -11.30
CA SER A 22 -18.85 -9.92 -11.68
C SER A 22 -19.91 -10.70 -12.49
N CYS A 23 -19.57 -11.09 -13.72
CA CYS A 23 -20.37 -12.02 -14.51
C CYS A 23 -19.75 -13.41 -14.42
N TYR A 24 -20.09 -14.19 -13.39
CA TYR A 24 -19.78 -15.61 -13.33
C TYR A 24 -21.00 -16.43 -12.91
N THR A 25 -21.20 -17.55 -13.58
CA THR A 25 -22.21 -18.58 -13.25
C THR A 25 -21.45 -19.89 -13.11
N PRO A 26 -21.39 -20.54 -11.93
CA PRO A 26 -20.70 -21.81 -11.79
C PRO A 26 -21.58 -22.97 -12.26
N ASP A 27 -20.95 -23.94 -12.91
CA ASP A 27 -21.44 -25.31 -12.98
C ASP A 27 -21.18 -25.98 -11.63
N THR A 28 -22.24 -26.32 -10.90
CA THR A 28 -22.19 -27.02 -9.62
C THR A 28 -21.92 -28.50 -9.83
N GLU A 29 -20.70 -28.99 -9.57
CA GLU A 29 -20.41 -30.37 -9.13
C GLU A 29 -18.89 -30.59 -8.91
N GLN A 30 -18.32 -30.12 -7.79
CA GLN A 30 -17.14 -30.72 -7.13
C GLN A 30 -16.82 -30.06 -5.78
N GLU A 31 -17.45 -30.52 -4.68
CA GLU A 31 -16.90 -30.29 -3.33
C GLU A 31 -15.66 -31.19 -3.13
N GLU A 32 -14.56 -30.91 -3.81
CA GLU A 32 -13.26 -31.39 -3.37
C GLU A 32 -12.87 -30.60 -2.13
N HIS A 33 -12.98 -31.23 -0.96
CA HIS A 33 -12.40 -30.69 0.28
C HIS A 33 -10.89 -30.53 0.10
N MET A 34 -10.46 -29.33 -0.26
CA MET A 34 -9.06 -28.91 -0.33
C MET A 34 -8.43 -29.02 1.05
N ASN A 35 -7.75 -30.13 1.30
CA ASN A 35 -7.06 -30.40 2.57
C ASN A 35 -5.67 -29.78 2.55
N TYR A 36 -5.55 -28.52 2.96
CA TYR A 36 -4.26 -27.92 3.20
C TYR A 36 -3.59 -28.47 4.46
N LEU A 37 -2.26 -28.52 4.43
CA LEU A 37 -1.50 -28.65 5.66
C LEU A 37 -1.81 -27.45 6.56
N ARG A 38 -2.25 -27.69 7.80
CA ARG A 38 -2.47 -26.62 8.78
C ARG A 38 -1.22 -26.37 9.59
N LEU A 39 -0.71 -25.15 9.54
CA LEU A 39 0.46 -24.71 10.31
C LEU A 39 0.05 -23.74 11.42
N PRO A 40 0.45 -23.97 12.68
CA PRO A 40 0.13 -23.03 13.75
C PRO A 40 0.93 -21.73 13.59
N ALA A 41 0.23 -20.61 13.69
CA ALA A 41 0.83 -19.29 13.84
C ALA A 41 1.19 -19.04 15.32
N ARG A 42 2.41 -18.57 15.55
CA ARG A 42 2.94 -18.27 16.88
C ARG A 42 3.12 -16.77 17.04
N LEU A 43 2.47 -16.19 18.06
CA LEU A 43 2.65 -14.79 18.42
C LEU A 43 4.06 -14.56 18.97
N LEU A 44 4.74 -13.53 18.47
CA LEU A 44 6.07 -13.12 18.91
C LEU A 44 6.03 -11.88 19.79
N ALA A 45 5.27 -10.88 19.35
CA ALA A 45 5.11 -9.61 20.01
C ALA A 45 3.73 -9.03 19.70
N SER A 46 3.22 -8.19 20.60
CA SER A 46 2.06 -7.37 20.34
C SER A 46 2.23 -6.01 20.98
N GLU A 47 1.65 -4.98 20.36
CA GLU A 47 1.83 -3.61 20.79
C GLU A 47 0.62 -2.76 20.39
N SER A 48 0.20 -1.85 21.26
CA SER A 48 -0.87 -0.91 20.92
C SER A 48 -0.34 0.23 20.05
N LEU A 49 -1.04 0.47 18.95
CA LEU A 49 -0.74 1.46 17.92
C LEU A 49 -2.05 2.12 17.47
N PRO A 50 -2.43 3.25 18.08
CA PRO A 50 -3.65 3.97 17.71
C PRO A 50 -3.66 4.38 16.24
N GLY A 51 -4.80 4.18 15.58
CA GLY A 51 -5.05 4.43 14.17
C GLY A 51 -4.57 3.33 13.23
N VAL A 52 -4.13 2.17 13.73
CA VAL A 52 -3.55 1.13 12.86
C VAL A 52 -4.57 0.41 11.99
N SER A 53 -5.79 0.21 12.50
CA SER A 53 -6.88 -0.38 11.71
C SER A 53 -7.20 0.45 10.46
N GLU A 54 -7.11 1.78 10.56
CA GLU A 54 -7.27 2.67 9.42
C GLU A 54 -6.01 2.69 8.54
N ALA A 55 -4.83 2.75 9.15
CA ALA A 55 -3.55 2.78 8.45
C ALA A 55 -3.40 1.64 7.45
N LEU A 56 -3.73 0.41 7.83
CA LEU A 56 -3.56 -0.75 6.95
C LEU A 56 -4.46 -0.71 5.70
N GLY A 57 -5.51 0.11 5.68
CA GLY A 57 -6.32 0.38 4.49
C GLY A 57 -5.86 1.58 3.67
N ASN A 58 -4.92 2.38 4.18
CA ASN A 58 -4.41 3.57 3.51
C ASN A 58 -3.15 3.24 2.70
N MET A 59 -3.01 3.85 1.52
CA MET A 59 -1.87 3.59 0.61
C MET A 59 -0.50 3.98 1.18
N ASP A 60 -0.49 4.79 2.23
CA ASP A 60 0.71 5.21 2.91
C ASP A 60 0.84 4.66 4.33
N GLY A 61 -0.14 3.86 4.78
CA GLY A 61 -0.12 3.33 6.14
C GLY A 61 0.85 2.17 6.32
N TRP A 62 1.25 1.49 5.25
CA TRP A 62 2.37 0.55 5.22
C TRP A 62 3.37 0.92 4.14
N LEU A 63 4.62 1.19 4.54
CA LEU A 63 5.67 1.66 3.64
C LEU A 63 6.96 0.86 3.82
N LEU A 64 7.65 0.62 2.72
CA LEU A 64 9.05 0.19 2.73
C LEU A 64 9.94 1.38 2.38
N ARG A 65 10.83 1.78 3.29
CA ARG A 65 11.75 2.92 3.17
C ARG A 65 13.10 2.58 3.77
N ASP A 66 14.18 2.84 3.04
CA ASP A 66 15.56 2.58 3.47
C ASP A 66 15.75 1.13 3.98
N GLY A 67 15.18 0.18 3.24
CA GLY A 67 15.22 -1.25 3.60
C GLY A 67 14.48 -1.63 4.88
N ALA A 68 13.69 -0.72 5.47
CA ALA A 68 12.90 -0.96 6.66
C ALA A 68 11.41 -0.76 6.41
N HIS A 69 10.59 -1.56 7.09
CA HIS A 69 9.15 -1.39 7.09
C HIS A 69 8.71 -0.33 8.08
N TRP A 70 7.69 0.44 7.69
CA TRP A 70 7.13 1.53 8.47
C TRP A 70 5.61 1.45 8.46
N LEU A 71 5.01 1.72 9.62
CA LEU A 71 3.59 2.00 9.77
C LEU A 71 3.37 3.50 9.89
N VAL A 72 2.41 4.05 9.16
CA VAL A 72 1.98 5.44 9.30
C VAL A 72 0.54 5.46 9.79
N THR A 73 0.33 5.83 11.05
CA THR A 73 -1.00 5.89 11.65
C THR A 73 -1.46 7.33 11.84
N ARG A 74 -2.78 7.52 11.82
CA ARG A 74 -3.44 8.80 12.07
C ARG A 74 -4.44 8.60 13.19
N HIS A 75 -4.32 9.39 14.25
CA HIS A 75 -5.23 9.32 15.39
C HIS A 75 -5.32 10.66 16.08
N GLU A 76 -6.54 11.14 16.32
CA GLU A 76 -6.83 12.39 17.04
C GLU A 76 -5.99 13.60 16.56
N GLY A 77 -5.87 13.76 15.24
CA GLY A 77 -5.11 14.86 14.64
C GLY A 77 -3.59 14.73 14.81
N THR A 78 -3.08 13.54 15.06
CA THR A 78 -1.65 13.22 15.12
C THR A 78 -1.31 12.18 14.06
N ILE A 79 -0.23 12.42 13.32
CA ILE A 79 0.41 11.44 12.44
C ILE A 79 1.55 10.78 13.23
N THR A 80 1.59 9.46 13.28
CA THR A 80 2.69 8.70 13.89
C THR A 80 3.35 7.83 12.83
N THR A 81 4.66 7.97 12.65
CA THR A 81 5.44 6.99 11.86
C THR A 81 6.16 6.06 12.82
N SER A 82 5.98 4.76 12.64
CA SER A 82 6.57 3.72 13.47
C SER A 82 7.46 2.81 12.62
N ARG A 83 8.75 2.73 12.96
CA ARG A 83 9.68 1.80 12.30
C ARG A 83 9.49 0.40 12.86
N ILE A 84 9.24 -0.59 12.02
CA ILE A 84 9.11 -1.98 12.45
C ILE A 84 10.48 -2.50 12.92
N SER A 85 10.47 -3.18 14.07
CA SER A 85 11.69 -3.69 14.70
C SER A 85 12.26 -4.89 13.96
N THR A 86 13.58 -4.97 13.85
CA THR A 86 14.28 -6.21 13.46
C THR A 86 14.43 -7.20 14.62
N ASP A 87 14.22 -6.74 15.86
CA ASP A 87 14.07 -7.63 17.02
C ASP A 87 12.65 -8.19 17.05
N HIS A 88 12.52 -9.49 16.81
CA HIS A 88 11.24 -10.19 16.75
C HIS A 88 10.45 -10.17 18.07
N SER A 89 11.09 -9.83 19.19
CA SER A 89 10.41 -9.68 20.49
C SER A 89 9.66 -8.35 20.64
N GLN A 90 9.76 -7.47 19.64
CA GLN A 90 9.10 -6.17 19.58
C GLN A 90 8.37 -6.00 18.24
N VAL A 91 7.31 -5.19 18.23
CA VAL A 91 6.65 -4.79 16.98
C VAL A 91 7.38 -3.57 16.41
N VAL A 92 7.53 -2.51 17.21
CA VAL A 92 8.12 -1.24 16.78
C VAL A 92 9.47 -1.00 17.46
N ALA A 93 10.45 -0.50 16.70
CA ALA A 93 11.75 -0.08 17.22
C ALA A 93 11.75 1.41 17.61
N ASP A 94 11.21 2.26 16.74
CA ASP A 94 11.24 3.71 16.87
C ASP A 94 9.91 4.33 16.46
N ARG A 95 9.57 5.47 17.06
CA ARG A 95 8.36 6.25 16.75
C ARG A 95 8.66 7.74 16.73
N THR A 96 8.01 8.43 15.80
CA THR A 96 8.00 9.89 15.73
C THR A 96 6.58 10.36 15.43
N THR A 97 6.21 11.53 15.94
CA THR A 97 4.85 12.08 15.86
C THR A 97 4.84 13.49 15.32
N TRP A 98 3.84 13.82 14.51
CA TRP A 98 3.62 15.15 13.95
C TRP A 98 2.16 15.55 14.13
N PRO A 99 1.87 16.85 14.27
CA PRO A 99 0.49 17.33 14.13
C PRO A 99 0.02 17.03 12.71
N ALA A 100 -1.15 16.41 12.58
CA ALA A 100 -1.79 16.28 11.28
C ALA A 100 -2.14 17.69 10.75
N PRO A 101 -1.95 17.95 9.44
CA PRO A 101 -2.57 19.12 8.84
C PRO A 101 -4.08 19.08 9.09
N ALA A 102 -4.73 20.26 9.10
CA ALA A 102 -6.14 20.37 9.42
C ALA A 102 -6.99 19.40 8.57
N ALA A 103 -8.10 18.93 9.16
CA ALA A 103 -8.88 17.79 8.68
C ALA A 103 -9.70 18.07 7.40
N ASP A 104 -9.35 19.08 6.61
CA ASP A 104 -10.07 19.50 5.41
C ASP A 104 -10.02 18.48 4.27
N GLY A 105 -9.30 17.36 4.42
CA GLY A 105 -9.44 16.16 3.59
C GLY A 105 -8.49 15.05 3.99
N SER A 106 -8.96 13.80 3.92
CA SER A 106 -8.21 12.55 4.17
C SER A 106 -7.07 12.28 3.17
N ASP A 107 -6.83 13.16 2.21
CA ASP A 107 -5.99 12.91 1.02
C ASP A 107 -4.50 13.23 1.26
N THR A 108 -4.06 13.29 2.52
CA THR A 108 -2.66 13.54 2.82
C THR A 108 -1.88 12.23 2.76
N TYR A 109 -0.92 12.11 1.85
CA TYR A 109 0.04 11.01 1.82
C TYR A 109 1.31 11.42 2.59
N CYS A 110 1.85 10.52 3.39
CA CYS A 110 2.98 10.72 4.28
C CYS A 110 4.11 9.75 3.94
N SER A 111 5.36 10.20 4.04
CA SER A 111 6.54 9.34 3.92
C SER A 111 7.62 9.76 4.92
N PRO A 112 8.09 8.86 5.80
CA PRO A 112 9.25 9.14 6.63
C PRO A 112 10.50 9.32 5.75
N LEU A 113 11.40 10.18 6.20
CA LEU A 113 12.66 10.50 5.54
C LEU A 113 13.86 9.91 6.31
N PRO A 114 15.01 9.67 5.64
CA PRO A 114 16.17 9.02 6.28
C PRO A 114 16.78 9.79 7.46
N ASP A 115 16.58 11.11 7.50
CA ASP A 115 17.05 12.00 8.57
C ASP A 115 16.04 12.11 9.74
N GLY A 116 14.93 11.37 9.68
CA GLY A 116 13.85 11.39 10.68
C GLY A 116 12.78 12.46 10.44
N ALA A 117 12.90 13.28 9.40
CA ALA A 117 11.85 14.20 8.98
C ALA A 117 10.66 13.47 8.34
N LEU A 118 9.57 14.20 8.10
CA LEU A 118 8.37 13.71 7.44
C LEU A 118 8.11 14.52 6.17
N ALA A 119 8.01 13.84 5.04
CA ALA A 119 7.42 14.42 3.83
C ALA A 119 5.91 14.15 3.83
N THR A 120 5.13 15.19 3.59
CA THR A 120 3.69 15.09 3.34
C THR A 120 3.36 15.68 1.99
N ILE A 121 2.37 15.10 1.33
CA ILE A 121 1.78 15.67 0.13
C ILE A 121 0.27 15.73 0.30
N THR A 122 -0.27 16.91 0.03
CA THR A 122 -1.70 17.19 0.01
C THR A 122 -2.13 17.48 -1.43
N ARG A 123 -3.38 17.90 -1.61
CA ARG A 123 -3.89 18.32 -2.91
C ARG A 123 -3.19 19.56 -3.48
N GLU A 124 -2.59 20.38 -2.62
CA GLU A 124 -2.09 21.70 -3.00
C GLU A 124 -0.58 21.89 -2.76
N ALA A 125 0.04 21.06 -1.94
CA ALA A 125 1.44 21.25 -1.58
C ALA A 125 2.15 19.94 -1.22
N VAL A 126 3.46 19.95 -1.45
CA VAL A 126 4.42 19.02 -0.85
C VAL A 126 5.16 19.76 0.25
N THR A 127 5.22 19.19 1.44
CA THR A 127 5.84 19.82 2.62
C THR A 127 6.80 18.83 3.27
N VAL A 128 7.97 19.32 3.68
CA VAL A 128 8.89 18.56 4.53
C VAL A 128 8.93 19.21 5.90
N GLN A 129 8.69 18.40 6.93
CA GLN A 129 8.67 18.81 8.33
C GLN A 129 9.78 18.12 9.10
N GLU A 130 10.51 18.88 9.91
CA GLU A 130 11.50 18.36 10.84
C GLU A 130 10.84 17.53 11.96
N PRO A 131 11.61 16.73 12.72
CA PRO A 131 11.07 15.96 13.86
C PRO A 131 10.42 16.82 14.95
N ASP A 132 10.78 18.10 15.06
CA ASP A 132 10.17 19.05 16.00
C ASP A 132 8.88 19.71 15.46
N GLY A 133 8.45 19.32 14.26
CA GLY A 133 7.27 19.83 13.57
C GLY A 133 7.50 21.15 12.81
N THR A 134 8.70 21.72 12.82
CA THR A 134 9.00 22.91 12.01
C THR A 134 9.02 22.56 10.53
N VAL A 135 8.49 23.45 9.68
CA VAL A 135 8.50 23.25 8.23
C VAL A 135 9.89 23.59 7.70
N ARG A 136 10.59 22.60 7.14
CA ARG A 136 11.85 22.79 6.42
C ARG A 136 11.62 23.58 5.14
N TRP A 137 10.66 23.13 4.33
CA TRP A 137 10.17 23.83 3.15
C TRP A 137 8.77 23.34 2.77
N GLU A 138 8.04 24.19 2.05
CA GLU A 138 6.74 23.88 1.43
C GLU A 138 6.81 24.27 -0.05
N ARG A 139 6.27 23.40 -0.90
CA ARG A 139 6.18 23.64 -2.34
C ARG A 139 4.77 23.40 -2.84
N ARG A 140 4.12 24.50 -3.21
CA ARG A 140 2.77 24.47 -3.79
C ARG A 140 2.76 23.94 -5.21
N HIS A 141 1.70 23.21 -5.53
CA HIS A 141 1.38 22.74 -6.86
C HIS A 141 -0.10 23.00 -7.19
N ARG A 142 -0.47 22.68 -8.42
CA ARG A 142 -1.87 22.75 -8.84
C ARG A 142 -2.63 21.56 -8.25
N ASP A 143 -3.90 21.77 -7.94
CA ASP A 143 -4.84 20.73 -7.55
C ASP A 143 -5.45 20.01 -8.78
N TRP A 144 -5.88 18.76 -8.60
CA TRP A 144 -6.70 18.00 -9.54
C TRP A 144 -8.15 18.51 -9.56
N GLN A 145 -8.37 19.71 -10.08
CA GLN A 145 -9.66 20.42 -10.06
C GLN A 145 -10.85 19.62 -10.60
N HIS A 146 -10.60 18.61 -11.45
CA HIS A 146 -11.63 17.79 -12.08
C HIS A 146 -11.73 16.37 -11.53
N SER A 147 -10.93 16.04 -10.51
CA SER A 147 -10.82 14.69 -9.97
C SER A 147 -10.62 14.76 -8.45
N PRO A 148 -11.71 14.84 -7.68
CA PRO A 148 -11.64 14.94 -6.23
C PRO A 148 -11.07 13.68 -5.56
N GLU A 149 -11.11 12.54 -6.26
CA GLU A 149 -10.56 11.28 -5.74
C GLU A 149 -9.05 11.13 -6.03
N ALA A 150 -8.47 11.97 -6.89
CA ALA A 150 -7.05 11.93 -7.21
C ALA A 150 -6.22 12.43 -6.03
N SER A 151 -5.10 11.76 -5.75
CA SER A 151 -4.22 12.10 -4.63
C SER A 151 -2.76 11.83 -4.97
N GLY A 152 -1.88 12.74 -4.56
CA GLY A 152 -0.44 12.62 -4.77
C GLY A 152 0.22 11.68 -3.78
N ALA A 153 1.42 11.21 -4.11
CA ALA A 153 2.29 10.47 -3.22
C ALA A 153 3.70 11.06 -3.23
N CYS A 154 4.46 10.79 -2.18
CA CYS A 154 5.88 11.14 -2.14
C CYS A 154 6.74 10.06 -1.48
N THR A 155 8.02 10.01 -1.85
CA THR A 155 9.00 9.10 -1.25
C THR A 155 10.40 9.67 -1.43
N PRO A 156 11.32 9.52 -0.45
CA PRO A 156 12.73 9.73 -0.73
C PRO A 156 13.20 8.73 -1.79
N ASP A 157 14.13 9.15 -2.64
CA ASP A 157 14.83 8.18 -3.48
C ASP A 157 15.68 7.24 -2.61
N PRO A 158 16.07 6.06 -3.12
CA PRO A 158 16.83 5.10 -2.33
C PRO A 158 18.20 5.61 -1.87
N ALA A 159 18.76 6.67 -2.47
CA ALA A 159 19.99 7.30 -2.01
C ALA A 159 19.76 8.38 -0.93
N GLY A 160 18.50 8.72 -0.61
CA GLY A 160 18.14 9.71 0.40
C GLY A 160 18.53 11.15 0.04
N ARG A 161 18.59 11.48 -1.26
CA ARG A 161 19.05 12.78 -1.78
C ARG A 161 17.94 13.62 -2.36
N VAL A 162 16.92 12.99 -2.93
CA VAL A 162 15.81 13.69 -3.58
C VAL A 162 14.48 13.16 -3.07
N LEU A 163 13.48 14.03 -3.02
CA LEU A 163 12.09 13.62 -2.83
C LEU A 163 11.44 13.43 -4.19
N LEU A 164 10.97 12.21 -4.45
CA LEU A 164 10.09 11.91 -5.57
C LEU A 164 8.65 12.24 -5.16
N ALA A 165 7.93 12.99 -5.98
CA ALA A 165 6.56 13.38 -5.68
C ALA A 165 5.68 13.38 -6.93
N THR A 166 4.47 12.83 -6.84
CA THR A 166 3.46 12.88 -7.89
C THR A 166 2.42 13.96 -7.62
N MET A 167 2.05 14.72 -8.63
CA MET A 167 1.12 15.84 -8.51
C MET A 167 0.38 16.11 -9.81
N ALA A 168 -0.68 16.93 -9.75
CA ALA A 168 -1.44 17.29 -10.94
C ALA A 168 -0.54 17.94 -12.00
N GLY A 169 -0.65 17.45 -13.23
CA GLY A 169 0.18 17.92 -14.33
C GLY A 169 -0.39 19.14 -15.06
N PRO A 170 0.29 19.57 -16.13
CA PRO A 170 -0.16 20.70 -16.92
C PRO A 170 -1.41 20.37 -17.74
N LEU A 171 -2.26 21.37 -17.95
CA LEU A 171 -3.36 21.30 -18.90
C LEU A 171 -2.87 21.67 -20.32
N GLY A 172 -3.45 21.05 -21.32
CA GLY A 172 -3.34 21.43 -22.73
C GLY A 172 -4.04 22.74 -23.04
N ALA A 173 -3.79 23.25 -24.25
CA ALA A 173 -4.47 24.44 -24.76
C ALA A 173 -5.99 24.23 -24.93
N ASP A 174 -6.40 22.97 -25.05
CA ASP A 174 -7.78 22.47 -25.07
C ASP A 174 -8.39 22.34 -23.66
N GLY A 175 -7.62 22.58 -22.61
CA GLY A 175 -8.05 22.40 -21.22
C GLY A 175 -8.02 20.96 -20.73
N LEU A 176 -7.60 20.00 -21.56
CA LEU A 176 -7.50 18.59 -21.17
C LEU A 176 -6.20 18.34 -20.41
N SER A 177 -6.20 17.38 -19.48
CA SER A 177 -4.97 16.96 -18.79
C SER A 177 -3.99 16.36 -19.79
N LYS A 178 -2.70 16.71 -19.67
CA LYS A 178 -1.62 16.04 -20.42
C LYS A 178 -1.07 14.79 -19.72
N GLY A 179 -1.69 14.41 -18.59
CA GLY A 179 -1.13 13.47 -17.64
C GLY A 179 -0.68 14.19 -16.37
N ASP A 180 -0.60 13.44 -15.29
CA ASP A 180 0.01 13.91 -14.04
C ASP A 180 1.53 14.00 -14.19
N ILE A 181 2.21 14.57 -13.20
CA ILE A 181 3.67 14.69 -13.22
C ILE A 181 4.30 13.99 -12.03
N CYS A 182 5.46 13.39 -12.25
CA CYS A 182 6.39 13.04 -11.20
C CYS A 182 7.54 14.06 -11.20
N ARG A 183 7.92 14.56 -10.02
CA ARG A 183 9.04 15.47 -9.83
C ARG A 183 10.08 14.84 -8.93
N ALA A 184 11.35 15.10 -9.25
CA ALA A 184 12.45 14.98 -8.29
C ALA A 184 12.71 16.38 -7.71
N LEU A 185 12.52 16.49 -6.40
CA LEU A 185 12.77 17.70 -5.62
C LEU A 185 14.05 17.49 -4.80
N ASP A 186 14.89 18.50 -4.71
CA ASP A 186 16.00 18.51 -3.76
C ASP A 186 15.44 18.35 -2.34
N LEU A 187 15.93 17.36 -1.58
CA LEU A 187 15.33 17.00 -0.31
C LEU A 187 15.54 18.09 0.77
N ASP A 188 16.61 18.89 0.64
CA ASP A 188 16.97 19.93 1.61
C ASP A 188 16.27 21.25 1.34
N THR A 189 16.03 21.58 0.06
CA THR A 189 15.55 22.92 -0.36
C THR A 189 14.19 22.93 -1.03
N GLY A 190 13.71 21.78 -1.52
CA GLY A 190 12.50 21.66 -2.33
C GLY A 190 12.65 22.17 -3.76
N GLU A 191 13.87 22.50 -4.23
CA GLU A 191 14.13 22.90 -5.61
C GLU A 191 13.77 21.78 -6.60
N VAL A 192 13.21 22.11 -7.77
CA VAL A 192 12.96 21.09 -8.80
C VAL A 192 14.23 20.76 -9.52
N LEU A 193 14.63 19.50 -9.41
CA LEU A 193 15.80 18.98 -10.10
C LEU A 193 15.42 18.34 -11.44
N ALA A 194 14.26 17.68 -11.49
CA ALA A 194 13.72 17.11 -12.72
C ALA A 194 12.20 16.93 -12.64
N GLU A 195 11.56 16.85 -13.80
CA GLU A 195 10.12 16.60 -13.95
C GLU A 195 9.89 15.64 -15.11
N ARG A 196 8.89 14.78 -14.97
CA ARG A 196 8.40 13.90 -16.03
C ARG A 196 6.89 13.86 -16.01
N VAL A 197 6.27 14.04 -17.17
CA VAL A 197 4.85 13.78 -17.37
C VAL A 197 4.63 12.27 -17.43
N LEU A 198 3.67 11.78 -16.65
CA LEU A 198 3.25 10.39 -16.60
C LEU A 198 2.16 10.14 -17.63
N GLN A 199 1.97 8.88 -18.01
CA GLN A 199 0.86 8.49 -18.89
C GLN A 199 -0.47 8.43 -18.13
N SER A 200 -0.41 8.25 -16.81
CA SER A 200 -1.55 8.34 -15.92
C SER A 200 -2.07 9.76 -15.79
N PHE A 201 -3.36 9.90 -15.49
CA PHE A 201 -4.03 11.17 -15.28
C PHE A 201 -5.02 11.03 -14.15
N SER A 202 -5.12 12.04 -13.28
CA SER A 202 -6.09 12.05 -12.19
C SER A 202 -6.05 10.80 -11.31
N ALA A 203 -4.87 10.23 -11.13
CA ALA A 203 -4.71 8.98 -10.41
C ALA A 203 -4.53 9.21 -8.92
N THR A 204 -4.71 8.13 -8.19
CA THR A 204 -4.38 7.99 -6.78
C THR A 204 -3.07 7.23 -6.69
N TYR A 205 -2.03 7.87 -6.13
CA TYR A 205 -0.66 7.37 -6.20
C TYR A 205 -0.21 6.69 -4.90
N ALA A 206 0.69 5.72 -5.03
CA ALA A 206 1.43 5.14 -3.92
C ALA A 206 2.87 4.81 -4.31
N PHE A 207 3.83 5.14 -3.44
CA PHE A 207 5.24 4.78 -3.63
C PHE A 207 5.68 3.67 -2.67
N GLN A 208 6.44 2.71 -3.21
CA GLN A 208 7.13 1.69 -2.43
C GLN A 208 8.58 1.53 -2.88
N GLN A 209 9.50 1.43 -1.92
CA GLN A 209 10.87 1.01 -2.21
C GLN A 209 10.95 -0.52 -2.18
N PHE A 210 12.01 -1.07 -2.74
CA PHE A 210 12.27 -2.51 -2.70
C PHE A 210 12.95 -2.93 -1.39
N PRO A 211 12.76 -4.19 -0.92
CA PRO A 211 13.46 -4.71 0.26
C PRO A 211 14.97 -4.73 0.11
N VAL A 212 15.45 -4.88 -1.13
CA VAL A 212 16.87 -4.79 -1.48
C VAL A 212 17.18 -3.44 -2.09
N ALA A 213 18.37 -2.91 -1.79
CA ALA A 213 18.81 -1.63 -2.32
C ALA A 213 18.81 -1.63 -3.85
N ARG A 214 17.93 -0.82 -4.44
CA ARG A 214 17.83 -0.55 -5.88
C ARG A 214 17.81 0.96 -6.08
N SER A 215 18.16 1.44 -7.27
CA SER A 215 18.04 2.85 -7.62
C SER A 215 16.62 3.27 -8.01
N GLU A 216 15.72 2.30 -8.14
CA GLU A 216 14.35 2.47 -8.60
C GLU A 216 13.38 2.37 -7.41
N VAL A 217 12.25 3.08 -7.50
CA VAL A 217 11.08 2.91 -6.63
C VAL A 217 9.88 2.49 -7.46
N LEU A 218 9.01 1.67 -6.89
CA LEU A 218 7.73 1.34 -7.50
C LEU A 218 6.74 2.49 -7.24
N LEU A 219 6.10 2.96 -8.29
CA LEU A 219 4.97 3.88 -8.26
C LEU A 219 3.73 3.17 -8.79
N THR A 220 2.71 3.06 -7.96
CA THR A 220 1.37 2.60 -8.36
C THR A 220 0.51 3.83 -8.62
N ALA A 221 -0.20 3.84 -9.74
CA ALA A 221 -1.11 4.89 -10.17
C ALA A 221 -2.49 4.28 -10.44
N SER A 222 -3.39 4.38 -9.47
CA SER A 222 -4.75 3.84 -9.56
C SER A 222 -5.68 4.87 -10.23
N MET A 223 -6.24 4.55 -11.40
CA MET A 223 -7.05 5.46 -12.22
C MET A 223 -8.54 5.11 -12.18
N GLY A 224 -8.99 4.45 -11.12
CA GLY A 224 -10.39 4.04 -10.97
C GLY A 224 -10.80 3.03 -12.03
N GLN A 225 -11.78 3.37 -12.87
CA GLN A 225 -12.29 2.49 -13.93
C GLN A 225 -11.30 2.29 -15.09
N ASP A 226 -10.29 3.16 -15.19
CA ASP A 226 -9.26 3.09 -16.24
C ASP A 226 -8.10 2.15 -15.86
N GLY A 227 -8.24 1.41 -14.75
CA GLY A 227 -7.29 0.40 -14.28
C GLY A 227 -6.14 0.98 -13.45
N THR A 228 -5.06 0.19 -13.32
CA THR A 228 -3.87 0.57 -12.56
C THR A 228 -2.64 0.59 -13.46
N GLN A 229 -1.81 1.62 -13.34
CA GLN A 229 -0.48 1.64 -13.94
C GLN A 229 0.58 1.53 -12.86
N CYS A 230 1.46 0.54 -13.01
CA CYS A 230 2.64 0.41 -12.16
C CYS A 230 3.89 0.83 -12.93
N LEU A 231 4.70 1.70 -12.34
CA LEU A 231 5.90 2.28 -12.96
C LEU A 231 7.11 2.09 -12.05
N LEU A 232 8.27 1.84 -12.64
CA LEU A 232 9.56 1.97 -11.97
C LEU A 232 10.11 3.37 -12.24
N ILE A 233 10.31 4.12 -11.16
CA ILE A 233 10.78 5.50 -11.18
C ILE A 233 12.22 5.54 -10.67
N ALA A 234 13.12 6.17 -11.42
CA ALA A 234 14.51 6.35 -11.03
C ALA A 234 14.97 7.78 -11.29
N TYR A 235 15.67 8.37 -10.33
CA TYR A 235 16.39 9.62 -10.54
C TYR A 235 17.88 9.33 -10.69
N THR A 236 18.41 9.53 -11.90
CA THR A 236 19.83 9.26 -12.20
C THR A 236 20.43 10.39 -13.02
N ALA A 237 21.63 10.85 -12.62
CA ALA A 237 22.40 11.86 -13.34
C ALA A 237 21.58 13.11 -13.74
N GLY A 238 20.74 13.62 -12.84
CA GLY A 238 19.93 14.82 -13.11
C GLY A 238 18.66 14.58 -13.89
N ARG A 239 18.28 13.33 -14.16
CA ARG A 239 17.12 12.99 -14.99
C ARG A 239 16.18 12.03 -14.26
N LEU A 240 14.88 12.23 -14.47
CA LEU A 240 13.85 11.34 -13.97
C LEU A 240 13.43 10.38 -15.08
N ASP A 241 13.65 9.09 -14.84
CA ASP A 241 13.17 8.03 -15.71
C ASP A 241 11.92 7.35 -15.14
N ALA A 242 11.04 6.92 -16.03
CA ALA A 242 9.81 6.22 -15.70
C ALA A 242 9.55 5.18 -16.78
N ARG A 243 9.45 3.92 -16.37
CA ARG A 243 9.16 2.78 -17.25
C ARG A 243 8.08 1.90 -16.63
N PRO A 244 7.30 1.15 -17.41
CA PRO A 244 6.37 0.17 -16.88
C PRO A 244 7.07 -0.81 -15.91
N ALA A 245 6.43 -1.09 -14.79
CA ALA A 245 6.76 -2.21 -13.92
C ALA A 245 5.98 -3.42 -14.43
N GLY A 246 6.67 -4.47 -14.86
CA GLY A 246 6.05 -5.70 -15.33
C GLY A 246 5.00 -5.52 -16.45
N THR A 247 4.02 -6.41 -16.47
CA THR A 247 3.01 -6.58 -17.53
C THR A 247 1.58 -6.44 -17.01
N ALA A 248 1.38 -6.40 -15.69
CA ALA A 248 0.06 -6.38 -15.09
C ALA A 248 -0.60 -5.00 -15.20
N GLU A 249 -1.90 -4.99 -15.48
CA GLU A 249 -2.77 -3.81 -15.41
C GLU A 249 -3.36 -3.60 -13.99
N GLU A 250 -2.91 -4.45 -13.06
CA GLU A 250 -3.34 -4.51 -11.66
C GLU A 250 -2.27 -3.94 -10.71
N PRO A 251 -2.64 -3.50 -9.50
CA PRO A 251 -1.68 -3.03 -8.53
C PRO A 251 -0.72 -4.14 -8.10
N TYR A 252 0.59 -3.83 -8.11
CA TYR A 252 1.56 -4.66 -7.39
C TYR A 252 1.48 -4.36 -5.91
N VAL A 253 1.15 -5.40 -5.15
CA VAL A 253 0.85 -5.36 -3.72
C VAL A 253 1.93 -6.08 -2.90
N GLY A 254 2.72 -6.95 -3.54
CA GLY A 254 3.87 -7.63 -2.94
C GLY A 254 5.19 -7.35 -3.66
N LEU A 255 6.24 -7.03 -2.88
CA LEU A 255 7.59 -6.75 -3.38
C LEU A 255 8.57 -7.77 -2.82
N GLY A 256 9.15 -8.58 -3.71
CA GLY A 256 10.16 -9.57 -3.37
C GLY A 256 11.59 -9.06 -3.53
N THR A 257 12.54 -9.89 -3.15
CA THR A 257 13.95 -9.69 -3.51
C THR A 257 14.11 -9.79 -5.03
N ASP A 258 15.22 -9.24 -5.55
CA ASP A 258 15.57 -9.27 -6.97
C ASP A 258 14.54 -8.63 -7.93
N GLY A 259 13.57 -7.88 -7.40
CA GLY A 259 12.52 -7.21 -8.18
C GLY A 259 11.38 -8.12 -8.62
N VAL A 260 11.17 -9.25 -7.94
CA VAL A 260 9.94 -10.01 -8.10
C VAL A 260 8.77 -9.19 -7.58
N LEU A 261 7.68 -9.15 -8.35
CA LEU A 261 6.46 -8.42 -8.01
C LEU A 261 5.29 -9.40 -7.93
N VAL A 262 4.37 -9.16 -7.01
CA VAL A 262 3.09 -9.89 -6.91
C VAL A 262 1.97 -8.88 -7.08
N SER A 263 1.13 -9.09 -8.08
CA SER A 263 -0.12 -8.37 -8.26
C SER A 263 -1.31 -9.23 -7.86
N GLN A 264 -2.36 -8.55 -7.44
CA GLN A 264 -3.65 -9.15 -7.13
C GLN A 264 -4.71 -8.43 -7.96
N ASP A 265 -5.56 -9.22 -8.61
CA ASP A 265 -6.77 -8.73 -9.28
C ASP A 265 -7.65 -7.89 -8.33
N VAL A 266 -8.20 -6.78 -8.82
CA VAL A 266 -9.16 -5.98 -8.03
C VAL A 266 -10.33 -6.85 -7.54
N GLY A 267 -10.81 -7.83 -8.30
CA GLY A 267 -11.87 -8.74 -7.84
C GLY A 267 -11.39 -9.84 -6.89
N GLY A 268 -10.08 -9.99 -6.68
CA GLY A 268 -9.50 -11.12 -5.96
C GLY A 268 -9.53 -12.44 -6.73
N GLY A 269 -9.85 -12.40 -8.03
CA GLY A 269 -10.02 -13.60 -8.86
C GLY A 269 -8.72 -14.31 -9.22
N TYR A 270 -7.58 -13.62 -9.18
CA TYR A 270 -6.28 -14.24 -9.43
C TYR A 270 -5.13 -13.49 -8.74
N LEU A 271 -3.99 -14.19 -8.63
CA LEU A 271 -2.69 -13.62 -8.30
C LEU A 271 -1.74 -13.81 -9.49
N CYS A 272 -0.89 -12.81 -9.73
CA CYS A 272 0.16 -12.90 -10.73
C CYS A 272 1.51 -12.56 -10.10
N ARG A 273 2.50 -13.41 -10.36
CA ARG A 273 3.91 -13.16 -10.03
C ARG A 273 4.65 -12.81 -11.31
N THR A 274 5.27 -11.63 -11.32
CA THR A 274 6.07 -11.13 -12.44
C THR A 274 7.53 -10.95 -12.02
N GLN A 275 8.45 -11.30 -12.92
CA GLN A 275 9.87 -11.04 -12.76
C GLN A 275 10.49 -10.75 -14.13
N GLU A 276 11.34 -9.72 -14.21
CA GLU A 276 11.98 -9.34 -15.48
C GLU A 276 12.80 -10.51 -16.08
N GLY A 277 12.51 -10.84 -17.34
CA GLY A 277 13.18 -11.92 -18.06
C GLY A 277 12.72 -13.33 -17.71
N VAL A 278 11.67 -13.48 -16.91
CA VAL A 278 11.05 -14.76 -16.54
C VAL A 278 9.58 -14.72 -16.93
N ASP A 279 9.01 -15.86 -17.31
CA ASP A 279 7.59 -15.97 -17.61
C ASP A 279 6.75 -15.68 -16.35
N ASP A 280 5.63 -14.98 -16.55
CA ASP A 280 4.66 -14.70 -15.48
C ASP A 280 4.04 -16.00 -14.97
N VAL A 281 3.80 -16.05 -13.65
CA VAL A 281 3.08 -17.16 -13.01
C VAL A 281 1.75 -16.64 -12.49
N VAL A 282 0.66 -17.16 -13.03
CA VAL A 282 -0.70 -16.79 -12.67
C VAL A 282 -1.41 -17.98 -12.03
N ILE A 283 -2.16 -17.72 -10.96
CA ILE A 283 -3.08 -18.68 -10.37
C ILE A 283 -4.47 -18.03 -10.20
N GLU A 284 -5.51 -18.75 -10.61
CA GLU A 284 -6.89 -18.31 -10.38
C GLU A 284 -7.36 -18.79 -9.01
N ALA A 285 -8.20 -17.99 -8.34
CA ALA A 285 -8.79 -18.32 -7.06
C ALA A 285 -9.51 -19.67 -7.10
N GLY A 286 -10.30 -19.93 -8.15
CA GLY A 286 -11.02 -21.20 -8.33
C GLY A 286 -10.14 -22.44 -8.49
N ASP A 287 -8.85 -22.28 -8.81
CA ASP A 287 -7.91 -23.41 -8.89
C ASP A 287 -7.29 -23.78 -7.53
N VAL A 288 -7.29 -22.84 -6.58
CA VAL A 288 -6.47 -22.94 -5.36
C VAL A 288 -7.19 -22.49 -4.08
N LEU A 289 -8.46 -22.16 -4.12
CA LEU A 289 -9.31 -21.81 -2.97
C LEU A 289 -10.59 -22.65 -3.00
N PRO A 290 -11.36 -22.72 -1.88
CA PRO A 290 -12.71 -23.25 -1.91
C PRO A 290 -13.61 -22.53 -2.93
N ASP A 291 -14.67 -23.20 -3.37
CA ASP A 291 -15.66 -22.61 -4.28
C ASP A 291 -16.15 -21.25 -3.76
N GLU A 292 -16.30 -20.29 -4.67
CA GLU A 292 -16.74 -18.91 -4.43
C GLU A 292 -15.77 -18.03 -3.61
N TRP A 293 -14.67 -18.58 -3.07
CA TRP A 293 -13.69 -17.78 -2.35
C TRP A 293 -12.77 -17.00 -3.30
N VAL A 294 -12.31 -15.84 -2.82
CA VAL A 294 -11.42 -14.93 -3.53
C VAL A 294 -10.22 -14.54 -2.66
N PHE A 295 -9.16 -14.04 -3.30
CA PHE A 295 -8.07 -13.39 -2.58
C PHE A 295 -8.50 -12.01 -2.08
N VAL A 296 -8.15 -11.67 -0.83
CA VAL A 296 -8.63 -10.45 -0.16
C VAL A 296 -7.49 -9.68 0.52
N GLY A 297 -7.80 -8.47 1.01
CA GLY A 297 -6.91 -7.68 1.86
C GLY A 297 -5.82 -6.87 1.13
N TYR A 298 -5.61 -7.05 -0.18
CA TYR A 298 -4.64 -6.30 -1.00
C TYR A 298 -3.22 -6.20 -0.40
N THR A 299 -2.83 -7.22 0.37
CA THR A 299 -1.55 -7.29 1.07
C THR A 299 -0.79 -8.60 0.83
N PRO A 300 -0.98 -9.35 -0.28
CA PRO A 300 -0.19 -10.54 -0.50
C PRO A 300 1.29 -10.12 -0.63
N GLY A 301 2.16 -10.79 0.11
CA GLY A 301 3.53 -10.35 0.26
C GLY A 301 4.48 -11.47 0.66
N PHE A 302 5.78 -11.21 0.52
CA PHE A 302 6.81 -12.20 0.82
C PHE A 302 7.04 -12.28 2.32
N VAL A 303 6.81 -13.46 2.90
CA VAL A 303 7.24 -13.78 4.27
C VAL A 303 8.74 -14.00 4.27
N ASP A 304 9.25 -14.63 3.22
CA ASP A 304 10.68 -14.83 2.93
C ASP A 304 10.87 -15.10 1.42
N ASP A 305 12.05 -15.57 1.02
CA ASP A 305 12.41 -15.87 -0.37
C ASP A 305 11.61 -17.03 -1.00
N ARG A 306 10.91 -17.82 -0.18
CA ARG A 306 10.23 -19.06 -0.59
C ARG A 306 8.72 -19.02 -0.38
N ARG A 307 8.22 -18.10 0.44
CA ARG A 307 6.84 -18.10 0.87
C ARG A 307 6.20 -16.74 0.68
N ILE A 308 5.02 -16.74 0.07
CA ILE A 308 4.11 -15.61 0.00
C ILE A 308 2.97 -15.87 0.99
N LEU A 309 2.59 -14.88 1.78
CA LEU A 309 1.37 -14.91 2.58
C LEU A 309 0.26 -14.20 1.81
N VAL A 310 -0.92 -14.79 1.79
CA VAL A 310 -2.12 -14.20 1.21
C VAL A 310 -3.30 -14.39 2.15
N ALA A 311 -4.32 -13.54 2.02
CA ALA A 311 -5.60 -13.73 2.67
C ALA A 311 -6.66 -14.17 1.66
N ALA A 312 -7.57 -15.02 2.08
CA ALA A 312 -8.71 -15.49 1.29
C ALA A 312 -9.99 -15.49 2.13
N ALA A 313 -11.12 -15.17 1.49
CA ALA A 313 -12.43 -15.17 2.11
C ALA A 313 -13.54 -15.37 1.05
N GLU A 314 -14.77 -15.57 1.49
CA GLU A 314 -15.96 -15.72 0.62
C GLU A 314 -16.25 -14.45 -0.20
N GLU A 315 -15.87 -13.28 0.30
CA GLU A 315 -16.05 -12.02 -0.41
C GLU A 315 -14.90 -11.06 -0.16
N GLN A 316 -14.64 -10.19 -1.14
CA GLN A 316 -13.53 -9.24 -1.13
C GLN A 316 -13.43 -8.37 0.13
N TRP A 317 -14.58 -8.06 0.74
CA TRP A 317 -14.72 -7.10 1.83
C TRP A 317 -14.98 -7.77 3.18
N ALA A 318 -14.78 -9.08 3.27
CA ALA A 318 -14.94 -9.81 4.51
C ALA A 318 -14.03 -9.20 5.60
N GLU A 319 -14.55 -9.11 6.82
CA GLU A 319 -13.77 -8.64 7.97
C GLU A 319 -12.84 -9.75 8.48
N GLU A 320 -13.28 -10.99 8.33
CA GLU A 320 -12.56 -12.21 8.71
C GLU A 320 -12.16 -13.01 7.47
N GLY A 321 -11.05 -13.73 7.56
CA GLY A 321 -10.60 -14.58 6.47
C GLY A 321 -9.59 -15.62 6.92
N THR A 322 -9.17 -16.44 5.97
CA THR A 322 -8.13 -17.44 6.16
C THR A 322 -6.84 -16.95 5.53
N HIS A 323 -5.72 -17.14 6.22
CA HIS A 323 -4.41 -16.85 5.65
C HIS A 323 -3.75 -18.12 5.12
N LEU A 324 -3.24 -18.03 3.90
CA LEU A 324 -2.54 -19.13 3.22
C LEU A 324 -1.09 -18.75 2.98
N LEU A 325 -0.19 -19.71 3.15
CA LEU A 325 1.16 -19.63 2.64
C LEU A 325 1.18 -20.28 1.26
N LEU A 326 1.67 -19.54 0.27
CA LEU A 326 1.90 -19.98 -1.09
C LEU A 326 3.41 -20.11 -1.34
N ASP A 327 3.78 -21.01 -2.24
CA ASP A 327 5.15 -21.09 -2.76
C ASP A 327 5.47 -19.85 -3.59
N ALA A 328 6.57 -19.17 -3.28
CA ALA A 328 6.92 -17.89 -3.90
C ALA A 328 7.29 -17.97 -5.38
N HIS A 329 7.49 -19.17 -5.93
CA HIS A 329 7.83 -19.38 -7.34
C HIS A 329 6.62 -19.83 -8.16
N THR A 330 5.80 -20.71 -7.61
CA THR A 330 4.69 -21.37 -8.31
C THR A 330 3.32 -20.84 -7.91
N LEU A 331 3.25 -20.04 -6.85
CA LEU A 331 2.02 -19.57 -6.19
C LEU A 331 1.11 -20.69 -5.67
N ARG A 332 1.56 -21.95 -5.67
CA ARG A 332 0.75 -23.07 -5.19
C ARG A 332 0.61 -23.03 -3.66
N PRO A 333 -0.57 -23.37 -3.10
CA PRO A 333 -0.75 -23.45 -1.66
C PRO A 333 0.23 -24.44 -1.01
N LEU A 334 0.90 -23.99 0.03
CA LEU A 334 1.77 -24.79 0.89
C LEU A 334 1.05 -25.18 2.19
N ALA A 335 0.35 -24.21 2.80
CA ALA A 335 -0.30 -24.40 4.08
C ALA A 335 -1.38 -23.35 4.35
N GLU A 336 -2.34 -23.72 5.18
CA GLU A 336 -3.28 -22.83 5.85
C GLU A 336 -2.73 -22.46 7.24
N LEU A 337 -2.76 -21.18 7.59
CA LEU A 337 -2.31 -20.71 8.90
C LEU A 337 -3.44 -20.79 9.92
N ASN A 338 -3.16 -21.44 11.05
CA ASN A 338 -4.08 -21.58 12.17
C ASN A 338 -3.63 -20.67 13.32
N TYR A 339 -4.41 -19.62 13.60
CA TYR A 339 -4.13 -18.68 14.68
C TYR A 339 -4.87 -19.08 15.96
N PRO A 340 -4.35 -18.72 17.15
CA PRO A 340 -5.08 -18.89 18.41
C PRO A 340 -6.40 -18.11 18.47
N GLN A 341 -6.52 -17.02 17.70
CA GLN A 341 -7.69 -16.17 17.53
C GLN A 341 -7.84 -15.90 16.03
N THR A 342 -9.07 -15.94 15.51
CA THR A 342 -9.32 -15.66 14.08
C THR A 342 -8.77 -14.29 13.72
N PRO A 343 -7.81 -14.20 12.78
CA PRO A 343 -7.31 -12.91 12.35
C PRO A 343 -8.34 -12.23 11.46
N GLY A 344 -8.30 -10.90 11.39
CA GLY A 344 -8.93 -10.19 10.28
C GLY A 344 -8.21 -10.50 8.95
N VAL A 345 -8.79 -10.07 7.84
CA VAL A 345 -8.24 -10.30 6.48
C VAL A 345 -6.92 -9.59 6.17
N CYS A 346 -6.48 -8.67 7.04
CA CYS A 346 -5.25 -7.93 6.81
C CYS A 346 -4.06 -8.61 7.48
N ALA A 347 -3.11 -9.05 6.66
CA ALA A 347 -1.81 -9.51 7.10
C ALA A 347 -0.71 -8.94 6.22
N VAL A 348 0.35 -8.43 6.86
CA VAL A 348 1.40 -7.71 6.18
C VAL A 348 2.75 -8.41 6.39
N PRO A 349 3.26 -9.13 5.39
CA PRO A 349 4.55 -9.79 5.45
C PRO A 349 5.72 -8.81 5.54
N ILE A 350 6.74 -9.17 6.33
CA ILE A 350 7.93 -8.32 6.59
C ILE A 350 9.16 -8.81 5.80
N GLY A 351 9.13 -10.03 5.24
CA GLY A 351 10.27 -10.60 4.49
C GLY A 351 11.38 -11.19 5.36
N ASP A 352 11.20 -11.28 6.68
CA ASP A 352 12.15 -11.82 7.66
C ASP A 352 11.68 -13.14 8.31
N GLY A 353 10.70 -13.80 7.70
CA GLY A 353 10.03 -14.96 8.27
C GLY A 353 8.85 -14.62 9.20
N THR A 354 8.52 -13.33 9.33
CA THR A 354 7.40 -12.84 10.15
C THR A 354 6.42 -12.00 9.34
N TRP A 355 5.25 -11.76 9.91
CA TRP A 355 4.23 -10.87 9.37
C TRP A 355 3.48 -10.17 10.51
N LEU A 356 2.82 -9.06 10.18
CA LEU A 356 1.96 -8.32 11.08
C LEU A 356 0.49 -8.61 10.78
N SER A 357 -0.35 -8.53 11.80
CA SER A 357 -1.80 -8.36 11.67
C SER A 357 -2.28 -7.32 12.67
N ALA A 358 -3.52 -6.85 12.54
CA ALA A 358 -4.14 -5.96 13.50
C ALA A 358 -5.44 -6.54 14.07
N ASP A 359 -5.70 -6.24 15.34
CA ASP A 359 -6.98 -6.42 16.01
C ASP A 359 -7.30 -5.12 16.77
N GLY A 360 -8.25 -4.35 16.23
CA GLY A 360 -8.51 -2.98 16.65
C GLY A 360 -7.25 -2.11 16.61
N GLU A 361 -6.85 -1.59 17.78
CA GLU A 361 -5.66 -0.74 17.93
C GLU A 361 -4.41 -1.53 18.37
N THR A 362 -4.43 -2.85 18.25
CA THR A 362 -3.31 -3.72 18.61
C THR A 362 -2.72 -4.33 17.35
N VAL A 363 -1.42 -4.12 17.15
CA VAL A 363 -0.65 -4.84 16.13
C VAL A 363 -0.02 -6.07 16.77
N MET A 364 -0.05 -7.17 16.04
CA MET A 364 0.49 -8.45 16.45
C MET A 364 1.51 -8.92 15.41
N ARG A 365 2.69 -9.33 15.87
CA ARG A 365 3.74 -9.93 15.04
C ARG A 365 3.73 -11.43 15.22
N TRP A 366 3.70 -12.15 14.10
CA TRP A 366 3.54 -13.59 14.04
C TRP A 366 4.66 -14.26 13.27
N THR A 367 4.84 -15.56 13.51
CA THR A 367 5.64 -16.45 12.66
C THR A 367 5.01 -17.84 12.59
N THR A 368 5.49 -18.69 11.69
CA THR A 368 5.18 -20.13 11.71
C THR A 368 5.98 -20.82 12.82
N ALA A 369 5.37 -21.76 13.54
CA ALA A 369 6.02 -22.47 14.66
C ALA A 369 7.22 -23.33 14.25
#